data_AF-A0A9D4UD50-F1
#
_entry.id   AF-A0A9D4UD50-F1
#
_cell.length_a   1.000
_cell.length_b   1.000
_cell.length_c   1.000
_cell.angle_alpha   90.00
_cell.angle_beta   90.00
_cell.angle_gamma   90.00
#
_symmetry.space_group_name_H-M   'P 1'
#
loop_
_entity.id
_entity.type
_entity.pdbx_description
1 polymer ?
#
loop_
_entity_poly.entity_id
_entity_poly.type
_entity_poly.pdbx_seq_one_letter_code
_entity_poly.pdbx_strand_id
1 'polypeptide(L)'
;MPGASAAGSSARVVVAVDFGTTFSGFAYAKPSQPDDVFKLYEWPGASRAGAKPYCKTQTSLFYAPPSAPGLPFQLLDWGWSGLLSYTQAARSAAKPGGAPSTSTSIPPQHSHLPALDSGIPVRK
;
A
#
# COMPACT_ATOMS: atom_id res chain seq x y z
N MET A 1 21.58 -16.08 45.08
CA MET A 1 20.12 -15.90 44.87
C MET A 1 19.86 -15.86 43.37
N PRO A 2 19.13 -16.82 42.81
CA PRO A 2 18.82 -16.89 41.38
C PRO A 2 17.59 -16.02 41.04
N GLY A 3 17.54 -15.55 39.79
CA GLY A 3 16.29 -15.44 39.03
C GLY A 3 15.61 -14.09 38.94
N ALA A 4 15.85 -13.37 37.84
CA ALA A 4 14.79 -12.70 37.10
C ALA A 4 15.21 -12.57 35.62
N SER A 5 15.02 -13.65 34.86
CA SER A 5 14.87 -13.57 33.41
C SER A 5 13.47 -13.03 33.16
N ALA A 6 13.35 -11.77 32.76
CA ALA A 6 12.09 -11.19 32.32
C ALA A 6 12.07 -11.14 30.79
N ALA A 7 11.38 -12.15 30.24
CA ALA A 7 10.76 -12.24 28.91
C ALA A 7 11.08 -11.12 27.92
N GLY A 8 11.84 -11.48 26.89
CA GLY A 8 12.24 -10.58 25.80
C GLY A 8 11.07 -10.10 24.92
N SER A 9 11.30 -8.89 24.39
CA SER A 9 10.62 -8.25 23.26
C SER A 9 9.30 -7.53 23.55
N SER A 10 9.38 -6.45 24.34
CA SER A 10 8.46 -5.30 24.26
C SER A 10 8.23 -4.87 22.80
N ALA A 11 7.02 -4.38 22.47
CA ALA A 11 6.62 -3.99 21.12
C ALA A 11 7.75 -3.30 20.34
N ARG A 12 8.11 -3.87 19.18
CA ARG A 12 9.23 -3.36 18.37
C ARG A 12 8.94 -1.98 17.78
N VAL A 13 7.66 -1.67 17.57
CA VAL A 13 7.11 -0.42 17.00
C VAL A 13 5.64 -0.27 17.42
N VAL A 14 5.16 0.96 17.64
CA VAL A 14 3.73 1.32 17.73
C VAL A 14 3.32 2.01 16.44
N VAL A 15 2.22 1.59 15.81
CA VAL A 15 1.72 2.16 14.54
C VAL A 15 0.38 2.84 14.77
N ALA A 16 0.25 4.09 14.32
CA ALA A 16 -1.00 4.80 14.20
C ALA A 16 -1.47 4.76 12.74
N VAL A 17 -2.70 4.31 12.50
CA VAL A 17 -3.32 4.28 11.17
C VAL A 17 -4.50 5.25 11.17
N ASP A 18 -4.54 6.12 10.17
CA ASP A 18 -5.59 7.11 9.96
C ASP A 18 -6.30 6.80 8.65
N PHE A 19 -7.55 6.37 8.74
CA PHE A 19 -8.45 6.17 7.60
C PHE A 19 -9.34 7.39 7.42
N GLY A 20 -8.84 8.39 6.70
CA GLY A 20 -9.63 9.55 6.31
C GLY A 20 -10.53 9.25 5.11
N THR A 21 -11.51 10.10 4.87
CA THR A 21 -12.39 10.01 3.70
C THR A 21 -11.64 10.18 2.38
N THR A 22 -10.76 11.19 2.30
CA THR A 22 -9.99 11.50 1.08
C THR A 22 -8.58 10.94 1.12
N PHE A 23 -7.95 10.93 2.30
CA PHE A 23 -6.56 10.54 2.47
C PHE A 23 -6.38 9.64 3.69
N SER A 24 -5.64 8.56 3.51
CA SER A 24 -5.25 7.62 4.56
C SER A 24 -3.74 7.59 4.73
N GLY A 25 -3.27 7.36 5.94
CA GLY A 25 -1.83 7.28 6.20
C GLY A 25 -1.53 6.48 7.44
N PHE A 26 -0.25 6.26 7.67
CA PHE A 26 0.23 5.73 8.94
C PHE A 26 1.45 6.47 9.41
N ALA A 27 1.64 6.44 10.72
CA ALA A 27 2.86 6.87 11.38
C ALA A 27 3.27 5.80 12.38
N TYR A 28 4.54 5.78 12.76
CA TYR A 28 5.01 4.85 13.77
C TYR A 28 6.00 5.48 14.73
N ALA A 29 6.07 4.92 15.94
CA ALA A 29 6.99 5.31 16.99
C ALA A 29 7.73 4.06 17.51
N LYS A 30 8.99 4.22 17.89
CA LYS A 30 9.79 3.16 18.51
C LYS A 30 9.93 3.46 19.99
N PRO A 31 9.69 2.50 20.90
CA PRO A 31 9.89 2.75 22.33
C PRO A 31 11.33 3.17 22.69
N SER A 32 12.32 2.77 21.89
CA SER A 32 13.72 3.20 22.04
C SER A 32 14.00 4.64 21.59
N GLN A 33 13.05 5.28 20.92
CA GLN A 33 13.13 6.66 20.41
C GLN A 33 11.80 7.37 20.72
N PRO A 34 11.50 7.63 22.01
CA PRO A 34 10.18 8.09 22.45
C PRO A 34 9.81 9.50 21.94
N ASP A 35 10.79 10.31 21.58
CA ASP A 35 10.59 11.67 21.06
C ASP A 35 10.35 11.71 19.54
N ASP A 36 10.54 10.58 18.85
CA ASP A 36 10.46 10.50 17.39
C ASP A 36 9.17 9.84 16.90
N VAL A 37 8.51 10.50 15.94
CA VAL A 37 7.39 9.95 15.17
C VAL A 37 7.75 9.91 13.70
N PHE A 38 7.81 8.71 13.14
CA PHE A 38 8.17 8.44 11.76
C PHE A 38 6.91 8.41 10.89
N LYS A 39 6.95 9.11 9.76
CA LYS A 39 5.84 9.20 8.80
C LYS A 39 6.34 8.76 7.42
N LEU A 40 5.49 8.07 6.67
CA LEU A 40 5.78 7.73 5.27
C LEU A 40 5.32 8.85 4.34
N TYR A 41 6.25 9.41 3.57
CA TYR A 41 5.95 10.41 2.52
C TYR A 41 6.05 9.82 1.11
N GLU A 42 6.80 8.73 0.94
CA GLU A 42 6.98 8.05 -0.33
C GLU A 42 5.88 7.02 -0.56
N TRP A 43 4.83 7.45 -1.25
CA TRP A 43 3.71 6.59 -1.60
C TRP A 43 3.80 6.14 -3.06
N PRO A 44 3.58 4.84 -3.37
CA PRO A 44 3.55 4.35 -4.73
C PRO A 44 2.56 5.15 -5.59
N GLY A 45 3.02 5.60 -6.76
CA GLY A 45 2.18 6.35 -7.69
C GLY A 45 2.00 7.84 -7.38
N ALA A 46 2.38 8.34 -6.20
CA ALA A 46 2.16 9.74 -5.82
C ALA A 46 2.74 10.76 -6.82
N SER A 47 4.02 10.61 -7.18
CA SER A 47 4.68 11.53 -8.11
C SER A 47 4.06 11.47 -9.51
N ARG A 48 3.68 10.28 -9.99
CA ARG A 48 3.02 10.08 -11.29
C ARG A 48 1.60 10.66 -11.30
N ALA A 49 0.91 10.64 -10.17
CA ALA A 49 -0.39 11.28 -9.98
C ALA A 49 -0.29 12.81 -9.85
N GLY A 50 0.92 13.38 -9.86
CA GLY A 50 1.13 14.82 -9.65
C GLY A 50 0.83 15.26 -8.22
N ALA A 51 0.83 14.34 -7.26
CA ALA A 51 0.59 14.67 -5.85
C ALA A 51 1.75 15.48 -5.28
N LYS A 52 1.43 16.52 -4.51
CA LYS A 52 2.42 17.23 -3.69
C LYS A 52 2.94 16.29 -2.59
N PRO A 53 4.18 16.46 -2.09
CA PRO A 53 4.69 15.69 -0.98
C PRO A 53 3.73 15.73 0.22
N TYR A 54 3.23 14.56 0.62
CA TYR A 54 2.24 14.44 1.70
C TYR A 54 2.39 13.09 2.40
N CYS A 55 2.18 13.07 3.72
CA CYS A 55 2.34 11.87 4.54
C CYS A 55 1.18 10.87 4.44
N LYS A 56 0.27 11.08 3.48
CA LYS A 56 -0.90 10.24 3.26
C LYS A 56 -1.05 9.91 1.78
N THR A 57 -1.64 8.75 1.53
CA THR A 57 -2.11 8.31 0.21
C THR A 57 -3.60 8.58 0.06
N GLN A 58 -4.11 8.59 -1.16
CA GLN A 58 -5.54 8.71 -1.39
C GLN A 58 -6.31 7.53 -0.78
N THR A 59 -7.46 7.77 -0.18
CA THR A 59 -8.35 6.68 0.28
C THR A 59 -9.17 6.15 -0.90
N SER A 60 -8.50 5.36 -1.75
CA SER A 60 -9.09 4.80 -2.96
C SER A 60 -8.76 3.33 -3.13
N LEU A 61 -9.72 2.57 -3.64
CA LEU A 61 -9.58 1.19 -4.07
C LEU A 61 -10.07 1.07 -5.51
N PHE A 62 -9.30 0.41 -6.37
CA PHE A 62 -9.68 0.14 -7.76
C PHE A 62 -9.89 -1.36 -7.96
N TYR A 63 -11.09 -1.72 -8.42
CA TYR A 63 -11.51 -3.10 -8.59
C TYR A 63 -11.76 -3.45 -10.06
N ALA A 64 -11.44 -4.69 -10.44
CA ALA A 64 -11.97 -5.32 -11.64
C ALA A 64 -13.33 -5.95 -11.33
N PRO A 65 -14.26 -5.94 -12.31
CA PRO A 65 -15.49 -6.69 -12.18
C PRO A 65 -15.21 -8.21 -12.10
N PRO A 66 -16.14 -8.99 -11.52
CA PRO A 66 -16.07 -10.44 -11.55
C PRO A 66 -15.92 -10.97 -12.98
N SER A 67 -15.07 -11.97 -13.18
CA SER A 67 -14.90 -12.64 -14.48
C SER A 67 -16.06 -13.57 -14.83
N ALA A 68 -16.86 -13.97 -13.84
CA ALA A 68 -18.05 -14.77 -13.99
C ALA A 68 -19.11 -14.41 -12.92
N PRO A 69 -20.40 -14.68 -13.15
CA PRO A 69 -21.44 -14.50 -12.14
C PRO A 69 -21.13 -15.26 -10.84
N GLY A 70 -21.33 -14.61 -9.70
CA GLY A 70 -21.10 -15.20 -8.38
C GLY A 70 -19.66 -15.11 -7.86
N LEU A 71 -18.71 -14.61 -8.66
CA LEU A 71 -17.35 -14.34 -8.19
C LEU A 71 -17.24 -12.93 -7.55
N PRO A 72 -16.30 -12.71 -6.62
CA PRO A 72 -16.08 -11.40 -6.03
C PRO A 72 -15.38 -10.45 -7.00
N PHE A 73 -15.48 -9.15 -6.72
CA PHE A 73 -14.61 -8.14 -7.33
C PHE A 73 -13.14 -8.41 -6.96
N GLN A 74 -12.25 -8.27 -7.93
CA GLN A 74 -10.81 -8.40 -7.68
C GLN A 74 -10.22 -7.02 -7.42
N LEU A 75 -9.60 -6.81 -6.25
CA LEU A 75 -8.83 -5.60 -5.99
C LEU A 75 -7.62 -5.59 -6.93
N LEU A 76 -7.53 -4.56 -7.76
CA LEU A 76 -6.41 -4.36 -8.67
C LEU A 76 -5.33 -3.50 -8.04
N ASP A 77 -5.74 -2.41 -7.38
CA ASP A 77 -4.82 -1.38 -6.91
C ASP A 77 -5.48 -0.47 -5.87
N TRP A 78 -4.70 0.34 -5.16
CA TRP A 78 -5.16 1.23 -4.10
C TRP A 78 -4.33 2.51 -4.03
N GLY A 79 -4.79 3.49 -3.26
CA GLY A 79 -4.05 4.73 -3.08
C GLY A 79 -3.91 5.54 -4.38
N TRP A 80 -2.77 6.23 -4.50
CA TRP A 80 -2.41 6.96 -5.71
C TRP A 80 -2.27 6.06 -6.94
N SER A 81 -1.73 4.85 -6.78
CA SER A 81 -1.65 3.87 -7.88
C SER A 81 -3.05 3.47 -8.36
N GLY A 82 -3.99 3.23 -7.43
CA GLY A 82 -5.40 3.00 -7.73
C GLY A 82 -6.05 4.13 -8.55
N LEU A 83 -5.79 5.39 -8.21
CA LEU A 83 -6.26 6.54 -8.99
C LEU A 83 -5.69 6.55 -10.41
N LEU A 84 -4.40 6.27 -10.56
CA LEU A 84 -3.74 6.22 -11.87
C LEU A 84 -4.34 5.11 -12.74
N SER A 85 -4.49 3.92 -12.16
CA SER A 85 -5.07 2.74 -12.82
C SER A 85 -6.52 3.02 -13.26
N TYR A 86 -7.34 3.61 -12.38
CA TYR A 86 -8.70 4.06 -12.73
C TYR A 86 -8.69 5.10 -13.87
N THR A 87 -7.86 6.13 -13.76
CA THR A 87 -7.79 7.22 -14.75
C THR A 87 -7.38 6.69 -16.13
N GLN A 88 -6.43 5.76 -16.17
CA GLN A 88 -6.02 5.11 -17.42
C GLN A 88 -7.15 4.26 -18.01
N ALA A 89 -7.82 3.44 -17.19
CA ALA A 89 -8.94 2.61 -17.65
C ALA A 89 -10.09 3.47 -18.19
N ALA A 90 -10.47 4.54 -17.49
CA ALA A 90 -11.51 5.47 -17.90
C ALA A 90 -11.17 6.17 -19.23
N ARG A 91 -9.91 6.59 -19.42
CA ARG A 91 -9.45 7.19 -20.69
C ARG A 91 -9.50 6.19 -21.84
N SER A 92 -9.11 4.94 -21.60
CA SER A 92 -9.15 3.88 -22.62
C SER A 92 -10.59 3.58 -23.05
N ALA A 93 -11.54 3.55 -22.11
CA ALA A 93 -12.95 3.33 -22.40
C ALA A 93 -13.62 4.50 -23.15
N ALA A 94 -13.14 5.73 -22.95
CA ALA A 94 -13.71 6.93 -23.58
C ALA A 94 -13.25 7.17 -25.04
N LYS A 95 -12.32 6.36 -25.57
CA LYS A 95 -11.75 6.59 -26.91
C LYS A 95 -12.74 6.09 -28.01
N PRO A 96 -13.21 6.94 -28.94
CA PRO A 96 -14.14 6.52 -29.98
C PRO A 96 -13.44 5.59 -30.98
N GLY A 97 -14.01 4.40 -31.23
CA GLY A 97 -13.53 3.44 -32.23
C GLY A 97 -12.77 2.23 -31.70
N GLY A 98 -12.64 2.05 -30.38
CA GLY A 98 -12.10 0.82 -29.80
C GLY A 98 -13.11 -0.32 -29.89
N ALA A 99 -12.83 -1.34 -30.71
CA ALA A 99 -13.52 -2.63 -30.59
C ALA A 99 -13.41 -3.12 -29.13
N PRO A 100 -14.41 -3.85 -28.59
CA PRO A 100 -14.36 -4.36 -27.22
C PRO A 100 -13.17 -5.31 -27.11
N SER A 101 -12.04 -4.82 -26.57
CA SER A 101 -10.88 -5.67 -26.32
C SER A 101 -11.15 -6.47 -25.05
N THR A 102 -11.55 -7.72 -25.21
CA THR A 102 -11.58 -8.74 -24.16
C THR A 102 -10.19 -9.15 -23.66
N SER A 103 -9.15 -8.36 -23.94
CA SER A 103 -7.80 -8.61 -23.44
C SER A 103 -7.63 -7.89 -22.10
N THR A 104 -8.03 -8.56 -21.04
CA THR A 104 -7.64 -8.24 -19.67
C THR A 104 -6.17 -8.60 -19.49
N SER A 105 -5.26 -7.90 -20.17
CA SER A 105 -3.85 -7.94 -19.79
C SER A 105 -3.73 -7.18 -18.47
N ILE A 106 -3.88 -7.92 -17.37
CA ILE A 106 -3.61 -7.44 -16.02
C ILE A 106 -2.20 -6.84 -16.06
N PRO A 107 -2.01 -5.54 -15.76
CA PRO A 107 -0.66 -5.00 -15.66
C PRO A 107 0.10 -5.82 -14.59
N PRO A 108 1.38 -6.15 -14.82
CA PRO A 108 2.13 -6.95 -13.88
C PRO A 108 2.01 -6.32 -12.49
N GLN A 109 1.61 -7.13 -11.52
CA GLN A 109 1.54 -6.68 -10.14
C GLN A 109 2.94 -6.17 -9.77
N HIS A 110 3.06 -4.89 -9.45
CA HIS A 110 4.23 -4.40 -8.76
C HIS A 110 4.11 -4.85 -7.30
N SER A 111 4.37 -6.13 -7.06
CA SER A 111 4.62 -6.69 -5.74
C SER A 111 6.01 -6.21 -5.27
N HIS A 112 6.16 -4.91 -5.06
CA HIS A 112 7.26 -4.36 -4.28
C HIS A 112 6.69 -3.85 -2.97
N LEU A 113 6.28 -4.79 -2.12
CA LEU A 113 6.57 -4.62 -0.71
C LEU A 113 8.10 -4.75 -0.59
N PRO A 114 8.82 -3.79 0.01
CA PRO A 114 10.22 -4.03 0.33
C PRO A 114 10.26 -5.25 1.26
N ALA A 115 10.94 -6.31 0.79
CA ALA A 115 11.36 -7.38 1.68
C ALA A 115 12.21 -6.73 2.77
N LEU A 116 11.74 -6.80 4.02
CA LEU A 116 12.63 -6.59 5.17
C LEU A 116 13.68 -7.69 5.08
N ASP A 117 14.89 -7.31 4.67
CA ASP A 117 16.08 -8.14 4.63
C ASP A 117 16.29 -8.78 6.00
N SER A 118 15.96 -10.07 6.12
CA SER A 118 16.21 -10.87 7.31
C SER A 118 17.67 -11.32 7.31
N GLY A 119 18.59 -10.36 7.38
CA GLY A 119 20.00 -10.59 7.62
C GLY A 119 20.29 -10.70 9.12
N ILE A 120 20.13 -11.89 9.72
CA ILE A 120 20.76 -12.22 11.01
C ILE A 120 21.55 -13.52 10.82
N PRO A 121 22.88 -13.52 10.98
CA PRO A 121 23.69 -14.73 10.82
C PRO A 121 23.45 -15.69 11.98
N VAL A 122 23.19 -16.96 11.64
CA VAL A 122 23.18 -18.07 12.59
C VAL A 122 24.63 -18.35 12.97
N ARG A 123 25.00 -18.06 14.22
CA ARG A 123 26.22 -18.63 14.83
C ARG A 123 25.85 -19.97 15.47
N LYS A 124 26.64 -21.00 15.12
CA LYS A 124 26.65 -22.32 15.75
C LYS A 124 27.04 -22.22 17.23
#